data_AF-A0A956DE12-F1
#
_entry.id   AF-A0A956DE12-F1
#
_cell.length_a   1.000
_cell.length_b   1.000
_cell.length_c   1.000
_cell.angle_alpha   90.00
_cell.angle_beta   90.00
_cell.angle_gamma   90.00
#
_symmetry.space_group_name_H-M   'P 1'
#
loop_
_entity.id
_entity.type
_entity.pdbx_description
1 polymer ?
#
loop_
_entity_poly.entity_id
_entity_poly.type
_entity_poly.pdbx_seq_one_letter_code
_entity_poly.pdbx_strand_id
1 'polypeptide(L)'
;MVPRASWASAWLAVALAVVAPSRDARAQTRCQSPRPHVVLELAGAWPDGERGAITAELRAALETQRIELCLVASERPVARVLLEQDGPNRVRVSIGDQVTDKRVERTLELSSFAPETRSLAIAIAADELLRASWAELLLVDAPPPAMEPPPEVREAVERSIPRAAPDDDAWLELTVPLEGFGGGDVWWGGSLRAERWWVERVALRVGIGGR
;
A
#
# COMPACT_ATOMS: atom_id res chain seq x y z
N MET A 1 -44.30 -48.96 18.54
CA MET A 1 -44.57 -47.70 19.28
C MET A 1 -43.34 -47.40 20.14
N VAL A 2 -42.47 -46.49 19.68
CA VAL A 2 -41.32 -45.93 20.43
C VAL A 2 -41.17 -44.47 19.96
N PRO A 3 -40.99 -43.48 20.84
CA PRO A 3 -41.17 -42.06 20.49
C PRO A 3 -39.95 -41.44 19.81
N ARG A 4 -40.21 -40.51 18.88
CA ARG A 4 -39.22 -39.64 18.23
C ARG A 4 -38.91 -38.44 19.13
N ALA A 5 -37.65 -38.25 19.49
CA ALA A 5 -37.18 -37.05 20.21
C ALA A 5 -36.91 -35.91 19.20
N SER A 6 -37.67 -34.83 19.31
CA SER A 6 -37.47 -33.59 18.54
C SER A 6 -36.41 -32.71 19.22
N TRP A 7 -35.31 -32.45 18.53
CA TRP A 7 -34.28 -31.52 18.98
C TRP A 7 -34.60 -30.15 18.39
N ALA A 8 -35.12 -29.26 19.22
CA ALA A 8 -35.35 -27.87 18.86
C ALA A 8 -34.02 -27.10 18.97
N SER A 9 -33.41 -26.79 17.84
CA SER A 9 -32.22 -25.94 17.77
C SER A 9 -32.63 -24.47 17.86
N ALA A 10 -32.53 -23.90 19.07
CA ALA A 10 -32.65 -22.46 19.28
C ALA A 10 -31.32 -21.78 18.92
N TRP A 11 -31.23 -21.23 17.71
CA TRP A 11 -30.11 -20.38 17.31
C TRP A 11 -30.37 -18.95 17.81
N LEU A 12 -29.67 -18.56 18.88
CA LEU A 12 -29.67 -17.21 19.40
C LEU A 12 -28.73 -16.36 18.52
N ALA A 13 -29.30 -15.61 17.56
CA ALA A 13 -28.55 -14.66 16.75
C ALA A 13 -28.30 -13.37 17.57
N VAL A 14 -27.10 -13.23 18.14
CA VAL A 14 -26.65 -11.98 18.76
C VAL A 14 -26.17 -11.04 17.65
N ALA A 15 -27.04 -10.13 17.23
CA ALA A 15 -26.68 -9.03 16.33
C ALA A 15 -25.91 -7.96 17.12
N LEU A 16 -24.59 -8.10 17.19
CA LEU A 16 -23.71 -7.06 17.75
C LEU A 16 -23.57 -5.94 16.71
N ALA A 17 -24.46 -4.95 16.77
CA ALA A 17 -24.33 -3.73 15.97
C ALA A 17 -23.18 -2.87 16.53
N VAL A 18 -21.98 -3.06 15.98
CA VAL A 18 -20.84 -2.16 16.23
C VAL A 18 -21.13 -0.85 15.52
N VAL A 19 -21.76 0.08 16.24
CA VAL A 19 -21.87 1.49 15.82
C VAL A 19 -20.50 2.11 16.01
N ALA A 20 -19.63 1.97 15.00
CA ALA A 20 -18.37 2.69 14.97
C ALA A 20 -18.68 4.19 14.79
N PRO A 21 -18.10 5.09 15.61
CA PRO A 21 -18.28 6.52 15.42
C PRO A 21 -17.67 6.92 14.07
N SER A 22 -18.52 7.47 13.20
CA SER A 22 -18.08 8.16 11.99
C SER A 22 -17.20 9.32 12.44
N ARG A 23 -15.87 9.16 12.37
CA ARG A 23 -14.97 10.30 12.49
C ARG A 23 -15.37 11.24 11.36
N ASP A 24 -15.90 12.41 11.73
CA ASP A 24 -16.12 13.50 10.80
C ASP A 24 -14.80 13.76 10.08
N ALA A 25 -14.68 13.20 8.88
CA ALA A 25 -13.62 13.46 7.94
C ALA A 25 -13.86 14.86 7.37
N ARG A 26 -13.79 15.88 8.24
CA ARG A 26 -13.51 17.24 7.78
C ARG A 26 -12.15 17.13 7.11
N ALA A 27 -12.16 17.16 5.78
CA ALA A 27 -10.97 17.21 4.97
C ALA A 27 -10.13 18.38 5.47
N GLN A 28 -9.16 18.11 6.35
CA GLN A 28 -8.23 19.12 6.85
C GLN A 28 -7.51 19.65 5.62
N THR A 29 -7.92 20.82 5.19
CA THR A 29 -7.48 21.41 3.93
C THR A 29 -6.08 22.01 4.09
N ARG A 30 -5.74 22.43 5.30
CA ARG A 30 -4.45 23.02 5.68
C ARG A 30 -3.85 22.22 6.82
N CYS A 31 -2.58 21.86 6.68
CA CYS A 31 -1.79 21.28 7.76
C CYS A 31 -1.44 22.38 8.77
N GLN A 32 -1.65 22.10 10.05
CA GLN A 32 -1.36 23.02 11.16
C GLN A 32 -0.34 22.44 12.14
N SER A 33 0.09 21.20 11.92
CA SER A 33 1.06 20.55 12.79
C SER A 33 2.49 20.88 12.34
N PRO A 34 3.49 20.71 13.23
CA PRO A 34 4.89 20.81 12.85
C PRO A 34 5.41 19.60 12.05
N ARG A 35 4.55 18.63 11.71
CA ARG A 35 4.97 17.42 10.98
C ARG A 35 5.39 17.77 9.55
N PRO A 36 6.32 17.01 8.96
CA PRO A 36 6.61 17.11 7.53
C PRO A 36 5.33 16.82 6.74
N HIS A 37 5.14 17.56 5.66
CA HIS A 37 3.90 17.50 4.91
C HIS A 37 4.12 17.61 3.41
N VAL A 38 3.20 16.98 2.68
CA VAL A 38 3.12 16.99 1.22
C VAL A 38 1.88 17.79 0.82
N VAL A 39 2.01 18.63 -0.20
CA VAL A 39 0.87 19.35 -0.78
C VAL A 39 0.37 18.60 -2.00
N LEU A 40 -0.93 18.27 -2.04
CA LEU A 40 -1.60 17.63 -3.16
C LEU A 40 -2.42 18.67 -3.95
N GLU A 41 -2.15 18.73 -5.25
CA GLU A 41 -2.88 19.51 -6.23
C GLU A 41 -3.51 18.55 -7.26
N LEU A 42 -4.82 18.70 -7.50
CA LEU A 42 -5.55 17.91 -8.49
C LEU A 42 -6.07 18.82 -9.61
N ALA A 43 -5.52 18.67 -10.81
CA ALA A 43 -5.84 19.44 -12.01
C ALA A 43 -6.66 18.60 -13.01
N GLY A 44 -7.48 19.26 -13.83
CA GLY A 44 -8.34 18.61 -14.82
C GLY A 44 -9.74 18.24 -14.32
N ALA A 45 -10.49 17.57 -15.21
CA ALA A 45 -11.89 17.22 -15.01
C ALA A 45 -12.04 15.82 -14.40
N TRP A 46 -12.07 15.78 -13.07
CA TRP A 46 -12.22 14.54 -12.31
C TRP A 46 -13.69 14.13 -12.15
N PRO A 47 -14.01 12.83 -12.35
CA PRO A 47 -15.29 12.25 -11.96
C PRO A 47 -15.69 12.58 -10.51
N ASP A 48 -17.00 12.63 -10.28
CA ASP A 48 -17.56 12.91 -8.96
C ASP A 48 -17.04 11.92 -7.93
N GLY A 49 -16.57 12.44 -6.80
CA GLY A 49 -16.02 11.64 -5.70
C GLY A 49 -14.58 11.16 -5.89
N GLU A 50 -14.05 11.09 -7.11
CA GLU A 50 -12.71 10.52 -7.36
C GLU A 50 -11.59 11.36 -6.72
N ARG A 51 -11.70 12.70 -6.75
CA ARG A 51 -10.78 13.60 -6.01
C ARG A 51 -10.72 13.27 -4.53
N GLY A 52 -11.89 13.01 -3.93
CA GLY A 52 -12.00 12.69 -2.50
C GLY A 52 -11.42 11.32 -2.19
N ALA A 53 -11.70 10.32 -3.04
CA ALA A 53 -11.17 8.97 -2.92
C ALA A 53 -9.63 8.96 -3.03
N ILE A 54 -9.06 9.58 -4.06
CA ILE A 54 -7.60 9.69 -4.23
C ILE A 54 -6.96 10.37 -3.01
N THR A 55 -7.56 11.47 -2.54
CA THR A 55 -7.07 12.19 -1.37
C THR A 55 -7.10 11.32 -0.11
N ALA A 56 -8.14 10.51 0.08
CA ALA A 56 -8.26 9.60 1.22
C ALA A 56 -7.20 8.49 1.17
N GLU A 57 -7.01 7.86 0.02
CA GLU A 57 -6.02 6.80 -0.18
C GLU A 57 -4.59 7.31 0.01
N LEU A 58 -4.25 8.45 -0.62
CA LEU A 58 -2.91 9.03 -0.48
C LEU A 58 -2.64 9.51 0.94
N ARG A 59 -3.66 10.05 1.63
CA ARG A 59 -3.53 10.40 3.06
C ARG A 59 -3.23 9.17 3.90
N ALA A 60 -3.96 8.07 3.68
CA ALA A 60 -3.75 6.82 4.42
C ALA A 60 -2.33 6.30 4.21
N ALA A 61 -1.82 6.31 2.96
CA ALA A 61 -0.45 5.91 2.64
C ALA A 61 0.59 6.76 3.38
N LEU A 62 0.47 8.10 3.33
CA LEU A 62 1.41 9.02 3.98
C LEU A 62 1.33 8.99 5.52
N GLU A 63 0.15 8.72 6.09
CA GLU A 63 -0.01 8.59 7.54
C GLU A 63 0.80 7.41 8.11
N THR A 64 0.93 6.31 7.36
CA THR A 64 1.83 5.19 7.74
C THR A 64 3.31 5.61 7.79
N GLN A 65 3.64 6.75 7.18
CA GLN A 65 4.98 7.33 7.18
C GLN A 65 5.12 8.53 8.11
N ARG A 66 4.06 8.86 8.88
CA ARG A 66 4.00 10.03 9.76
C ARG A 66 4.14 11.36 9.00
N ILE A 67 3.78 11.37 7.72
CA ILE A 67 3.79 12.55 6.85
C ILE A 67 2.34 13.02 6.64
N GLU A 68 2.10 14.32 6.75
CA GLU A 68 0.76 14.89 6.53
C GLU A 68 0.48 15.19 5.06
N LEU A 69 -0.77 15.03 4.62
CA LEU A 69 -1.25 15.45 3.31
C LEU A 69 -2.09 16.72 3.43
N CYS A 70 -1.64 17.82 2.80
CA CYS A 70 -2.34 19.10 2.74
C CYS A 70 -2.92 19.34 1.34
N LEU A 71 -4.04 20.04 1.25
CA LEU A 71 -4.66 20.45 -0.04
C LEU A 71 -4.42 21.93 -0.36
N VAL A 72 -4.06 22.73 0.63
CA VAL A 72 -3.73 24.14 0.50
C VAL A 72 -2.24 24.32 0.74
N ALA A 73 -1.61 25.13 -0.11
CA ALA A 73 -0.20 25.48 0.02
C ALA A 73 0.11 25.98 1.43
N SER A 74 1.01 25.26 2.09
CA SER A 74 1.66 25.61 3.33
C SER A 74 3.09 26.07 3.05
N GLU A 75 3.69 26.71 4.04
CA GLU A 75 5.09 27.10 3.94
C GLU A 75 5.98 25.85 4.02
N ARG A 76 6.89 25.71 3.04
CA ARG A 76 7.94 24.68 2.97
C ARG A 76 7.44 23.22 3.08
N PRO A 77 6.65 22.73 2.11
CA PRO A 77 6.35 21.30 2.04
C PRO A 77 7.61 20.49 1.70
N VAL A 78 7.68 19.23 2.15
CA VAL A 78 8.77 18.33 1.74
C VAL A 78 8.65 17.97 0.26
N ALA A 79 7.42 17.88 -0.25
CA ALA A 79 7.15 17.67 -1.67
C ALA A 79 5.79 18.22 -2.08
N ARG A 80 5.64 18.45 -3.39
CA ARG A 80 4.36 18.78 -4.05
C ARG A 80 3.99 17.65 -4.99
N VAL A 81 2.77 17.14 -4.85
CA VAL A 81 2.17 16.13 -5.73
C VAL A 81 1.15 16.84 -6.61
N LEU A 82 1.36 16.82 -7.93
CA LEU A 82 0.37 17.26 -8.92
C LEU A 82 -0.19 16.03 -9.63
N LEU A 83 -1.50 15.85 -9.54
CA LEU A 83 -2.25 14.86 -10.29
C LEU A 83 -3.07 15.57 -11.35
N GLU A 84 -2.72 15.39 -12.61
CA GLU A 84 -3.39 16.01 -13.75
C GLU A 84 -4.11 14.94 -14.57
N GLN A 85 -5.43 15.06 -14.67
CA GLN A 85 -6.21 14.17 -15.52
C GLN A 85 -6.14 14.61 -16.99
N ASP A 86 -5.52 13.78 -17.81
CA ASP A 86 -5.29 13.96 -19.25
C ASP A 86 -6.25 13.05 -20.04
N GLY A 87 -7.55 13.30 -19.89
CA GLY A 87 -8.62 12.48 -20.47
C GLY A 87 -9.22 11.43 -19.51
N PRO A 88 -10.17 10.61 -19.98
CA PRO A 88 -11.00 9.77 -19.10
C PRO A 88 -10.25 8.59 -18.47
N ASN A 89 -9.12 8.17 -19.06
CA ASN A 89 -8.39 6.97 -18.64
C ASN A 89 -6.88 7.23 -18.51
N ARG A 90 -6.44 8.47 -18.32
CA ARG A 90 -5.02 8.79 -18.19
C ARG A 90 -4.80 9.88 -17.15
N VAL A 91 -3.82 9.67 -16.28
CA VAL A 91 -3.42 10.63 -15.25
C VAL A 91 -1.92 10.82 -15.31
N ARG A 92 -1.47 12.08 -15.37
CA ARG A 92 -0.07 12.45 -15.15
C ARG A 92 0.13 12.71 -13.66
N VAL A 93 1.09 12.01 -13.08
CA VAL A 93 1.55 12.17 -11.70
C VAL A 93 2.89 12.88 -11.74
N SER A 94 3.00 14.05 -11.11
CA SER A 94 4.25 14.80 -11.01
C SER A 94 4.59 15.09 -9.55
N ILE A 95 5.83 14.83 -9.16
CA ILE A 95 6.36 15.14 -7.83
C ILE A 95 7.43 16.22 -7.98
N GLY A 96 7.27 17.33 -7.26
CA GLY A 96 8.33 18.30 -7.01
C GLY A 96 8.84 18.12 -5.59
N ASP A 97 9.98 17.46 -5.44
CA ASP A 97 10.63 17.21 -4.16
C ASP A 97 11.52 18.39 -3.77
N GLN A 98 11.20 19.01 -2.63
CA GLN A 98 11.96 20.15 -2.10
C GLN A 98 13.19 19.68 -1.30
N VAL A 99 13.23 18.40 -0.89
CA VAL A 99 14.36 17.84 -0.12
C VAL A 99 15.57 17.65 -1.03
N THR A 100 15.39 17.05 -2.20
CA THR A 100 16.48 16.81 -3.16
C THR A 100 16.52 17.80 -4.34
N ASP A 101 15.61 18.79 -4.36
CA ASP A 101 15.41 19.73 -5.48
C ASP A 101 15.21 19.02 -6.84
N LYS A 102 14.34 18.00 -6.81
CA LYS A 102 14.05 17.17 -7.97
C LYS A 102 12.63 17.27 -8.44
N ARG A 103 12.47 17.01 -9.73
CA ARG A 103 11.17 16.80 -10.35
C ARG A 103 11.15 15.43 -11.04
N VAL A 104 10.16 14.62 -10.68
CA VAL A 104 9.91 13.33 -11.33
C VAL A 104 8.45 13.27 -11.78
N GLU A 105 8.21 12.55 -12.87
CA GLU A 105 6.86 12.40 -13.42
C GLU A 105 6.63 11.00 -13.98
N ARG A 106 5.37 10.58 -13.95
CA ARG A 106 4.91 9.33 -14.55
C ARG A 106 3.50 9.51 -15.08
N THR A 107 3.22 8.91 -16.23
CA THR A 107 1.86 8.80 -16.75
C THR A 107 1.29 7.43 -16.39
N LEU A 108 0.06 7.41 -15.87
CA LEU A 108 -0.68 6.20 -15.53
C LEU A 108 -1.86 6.03 -16.50
N GLU A 109 -1.90 4.87 -17.16
CA GLU A 109 -3.06 4.43 -17.94
C GLU A 109 -4.07 3.75 -17.00
N LEU A 110 -5.28 4.31 -16.91
CA LEU A 110 -6.35 3.81 -16.04
C LEU A 110 -7.23 2.75 -16.69
N SER A 111 -7.04 2.48 -18.00
CA SER A 111 -7.84 1.52 -18.75
C SER A 111 -7.69 0.07 -18.27
N SER A 112 -6.55 -0.27 -17.66
CA SER A 112 -6.29 -1.57 -17.05
C SER A 112 -6.86 -1.73 -15.63
N PHE A 113 -7.38 -0.67 -15.03
CA PHE A 113 -7.90 -0.68 -13.67
C PHE A 113 -9.42 -0.61 -13.68
N ALA A 114 -10.06 -1.46 -12.88
CA ALA A 114 -11.49 -1.39 -12.64
C ALA A 114 -11.84 -0.02 -12.02
N PRO A 115 -12.96 0.63 -12.40
CA PRO A 115 -13.29 2.00 -11.98
C PRO A 115 -13.14 2.26 -10.47
N GLU A 116 -13.57 1.31 -9.65
CA GLU A 116 -13.53 1.34 -8.19
C GLU A 116 -12.11 1.28 -7.58
N THR A 117 -11.11 0.85 -8.36
CA THR A 117 -9.71 0.71 -7.91
C THR A 117 -8.80 1.84 -8.40
N ARG A 118 -9.28 2.72 -9.29
CA ARG A 118 -8.47 3.76 -9.94
C ARG A 118 -7.89 4.75 -8.94
N SER A 119 -8.68 5.19 -7.97
CA SER A 119 -8.23 6.10 -6.93
C SER A 119 -7.07 5.54 -6.11
N LEU A 120 -7.17 4.25 -5.74
CA LEU A 120 -6.12 3.54 -5.03
C LEU A 120 -4.86 3.39 -5.90
N ALA A 121 -5.01 3.01 -7.18
CA ALA A 121 -3.89 2.87 -8.11
C ALA A 121 -3.14 4.20 -8.31
N ILE A 122 -3.87 5.32 -8.44
CA ILE A 122 -3.29 6.66 -8.55
C ILE A 122 -2.54 7.03 -7.26
N ALA A 123 -3.12 6.76 -6.09
CA ALA A 123 -2.49 7.04 -4.80
C ALA A 123 -1.20 6.23 -4.60
N ILE A 124 -1.20 4.94 -4.95
CA ILE A 124 -0.01 4.07 -4.91
C ILE A 124 1.07 4.63 -5.86
N ALA A 125 0.70 4.97 -7.10
CA ALA A 125 1.65 5.52 -8.05
C ALA A 125 2.28 6.84 -7.57
N ALA A 126 1.50 7.69 -6.90
CA ALA A 126 2.00 8.93 -6.31
C ALA A 126 2.94 8.67 -5.12
N ASP A 127 2.59 7.75 -4.21
CA ASP A 127 3.45 7.36 -3.09
C ASP A 127 4.77 6.73 -3.54
N GLU A 128 4.71 5.83 -4.53
CA GLU A 128 5.89 5.19 -5.13
C GLU A 128 6.81 6.24 -5.74
N LEU A 129 6.25 7.16 -6.53
CA LEU A 129 7.03 8.19 -7.21
C LEU A 129 7.62 9.19 -6.19
N LEU A 130 6.90 9.47 -5.11
CA LEU A 130 7.40 10.28 -4.00
C LEU A 130 8.60 9.61 -3.32
N ARG A 131 8.50 8.33 -2.93
CA ARG A 131 9.63 7.58 -2.34
C ARG A 131 10.81 7.46 -3.29
N ALA A 132 10.54 7.26 -4.59
CA ALA A 132 11.57 7.23 -5.62
C ALA A 132 12.34 8.56 -5.72
N SER A 133 11.64 9.70 -5.55
CA SER A 133 12.29 11.01 -5.59
C SER A 133 13.33 11.18 -4.46
N TRP A 134 13.07 10.59 -3.30
CA TRP A 134 13.95 10.60 -2.13
C TRP A 134 15.02 9.50 -2.09
N ALA A 135 14.99 8.54 -3.03
CA ALA A 135 15.91 7.40 -3.00
C ALA A 135 17.40 7.80 -3.06
N GLU A 136 17.72 8.98 -3.61
CA GLU A 136 19.10 9.49 -3.60
C GLU A 136 19.65 9.80 -2.21
N LEU A 137 18.79 9.99 -1.20
CA LEU A 137 19.23 10.16 0.20
C LEU A 137 19.98 8.94 0.74
N LEU A 138 19.90 7.79 0.05
CA LEU A 138 20.61 6.57 0.40
C LEU A 138 21.96 6.41 -0.31
N LEU A 139 22.25 7.24 -1.33
CA LEU A 139 23.49 7.11 -2.08
C LEU A 139 24.61 7.87 -1.35
N VAL A 140 25.73 7.18 -1.13
CA VAL A 140 26.91 7.74 -0.45
C VAL A 140 27.48 8.95 -1.22
N ASP A 141 27.40 8.92 -2.55
CA ASP A 141 27.97 9.93 -3.45
C ASP A 141 26.89 10.88 -4.02
N ALA A 142 25.69 10.95 -3.43
CA ALA A 142 24.67 11.91 -3.86
C ALA A 142 25.11 13.36 -3.55
N PRO A 143 24.68 14.34 -4.37
CA PRO A 143 24.77 15.75 -3.99
C PRO A 143 24.09 16.01 -2.64
N PRO A 144 24.56 17.01 -1.87
CA PRO A 144 23.90 17.36 -0.61
C PRO A 144 22.45 17.78 -0.88
N PRO A 145 21.50 17.40 0.01
CA PRO A 145 20.10 17.75 -0.17
C PRO A 145 19.90 19.27 -0.05
N ALA A 146 18.92 19.79 -0.78
CA ALA A 146 18.59 21.22 -0.80
C ALA A 146 18.05 21.72 0.56
N MET A 147 17.43 20.82 1.33
CA MET A 147 17.12 21.03 2.75
C MET A 147 17.41 19.78 3.57
N GLU A 148 17.67 19.95 4.86
CA GLU A 148 17.88 18.83 5.78
C GLU A 148 16.65 17.89 5.77
N PRO A 149 16.82 16.60 5.41
CA PRO A 149 15.71 15.66 5.36
C PRO A 149 15.10 15.44 6.75
N PRO A 150 13.78 15.66 6.92
CA PRO A 150 13.10 15.33 8.16
C PRO A 150 13.29 13.84 8.53
N PRO A 151 13.33 13.49 9.82
CA PRO A 151 13.49 12.10 10.27
C PRO A 151 12.47 11.15 9.63
N GLU A 152 11.22 11.59 9.49
CA GLU A 152 10.14 10.81 8.87
C GLU A 152 10.42 10.48 7.41
N VAL A 153 11.04 11.41 6.66
CA VAL A 153 11.43 11.19 5.26
C VAL A 153 12.55 10.17 5.20
N ARG A 154 13.59 10.28 6.04
CA ARG A 154 14.67 9.27 6.12
C ARG A 154 14.13 7.88 6.45
N GLU A 155 13.28 7.79 7.47
CA GLU A 155 12.66 6.52 7.85
C GLU A 155 11.74 5.95 6.76
N ALA A 156 11.02 6.80 6.02
CA ALA A 156 10.22 6.35 4.88
C ALA A 156 11.08 5.76 3.77
N VAL A 157 12.22 6.39 3.47
CA VAL A 157 13.18 5.93 2.48
C VAL A 157 13.84 4.62 2.94
N GLU A 158 14.33 4.55 4.17
CA GLU A 158 14.94 3.33 4.73
C GLU A 158 13.98 2.14 4.73
N ARG A 159 12.70 2.34 5.06
CA ARG A 159 11.67 1.29 5.00
C ARG A 159 11.33 0.85 3.58
N SER A 160 11.58 1.69 2.59
CA SER A 160 11.29 1.39 1.19
C SER A 160 12.35 0.52 0.52
N ILE A 161 13.54 0.43 1.12
CA ILE A 161 14.58 -0.49 0.68
C ILE A 161 14.05 -1.91 0.96
N PRO A 162 13.93 -2.77 -0.05
CA PRO A 162 13.73 -4.18 0.20
C PRO A 162 14.86 -4.62 1.12
N ARG A 163 14.55 -4.95 2.38
CA ARG A 163 15.51 -5.65 3.20
C ARG A 163 15.79 -6.92 2.42
N ALA A 164 17.03 -7.07 1.95
CA ALA A 164 17.49 -8.38 1.55
C ALA A 164 17.02 -9.31 2.68
N ALA A 165 16.27 -10.36 2.32
CA ALA A 165 16.07 -11.43 3.28
C ALA A 165 17.47 -11.74 3.83
N PRO A 166 17.61 -12.04 5.14
CA PRO A 166 18.89 -12.57 5.61
C PRO A 166 19.37 -13.60 4.57
N ASP A 167 20.66 -13.61 4.29
CA ASP A 167 21.36 -14.65 3.50
C ASP A 167 21.21 -15.98 4.25
N ASP A 168 19.96 -16.41 4.43
CA ASP A 168 19.58 -17.73 4.84
C ASP A 168 19.68 -18.51 3.54
N ASP A 169 20.89 -19.01 3.30
CA ASP A 169 21.28 -19.86 2.18
C ASP A 169 20.35 -21.08 2.00
N ALA A 170 19.40 -21.32 2.90
CA ALA A 170 18.40 -22.36 2.78
C ALA A 170 17.08 -21.94 3.44
N TRP A 171 15.96 -22.20 2.75
CA TRP A 171 14.62 -22.11 3.33
C TRP A 171 13.81 -23.38 3.08
N LEU A 172 12.91 -23.71 4.02
CA LEU A 172 12.09 -24.92 4.02
C LEU A 172 10.60 -24.54 4.15
N GLU A 173 9.80 -24.92 3.16
CA GLU A 173 8.35 -24.81 3.12
C GLU A 173 7.71 -26.15 3.45
N LEU A 174 6.75 -26.14 4.36
CA LEU A 174 5.83 -27.25 4.56
C LEU A 174 4.41 -26.74 4.32
N THR A 175 3.73 -27.30 3.31
CA THR A 175 2.31 -27.02 3.05
C THR A 175 1.50 -28.26 3.38
N VAL A 176 0.48 -28.11 4.23
CA VAL A 176 -0.45 -29.17 4.62
C VAL A 176 -1.88 -28.72 4.31
N PRO A 177 -2.41 -29.00 3.10
CA PRO A 177 -3.81 -28.73 2.80
C PRO A 177 -4.72 -29.70 3.57
N LEU A 178 -5.79 -29.14 4.13
CA LEU A 178 -6.88 -29.87 4.76
C LEU A 178 -8.16 -29.54 3.99
N GLU A 179 -8.69 -30.51 3.26
CA GLU A 179 -9.92 -30.36 2.49
C GLU A 179 -11.01 -31.29 3.05
N GLY A 180 -12.16 -30.71 3.40
CA GLY A 180 -13.34 -31.43 3.84
C GLY A 180 -14.45 -31.37 2.79
N PHE A 181 -14.99 -32.53 2.41
CA PHE A 181 -16.07 -32.62 1.44
C PHE A 181 -17.42 -32.90 2.13
N GLY A 182 -18.51 -32.43 1.52
CA GLY A 182 -19.88 -32.55 2.07
C GLY A 182 -20.40 -33.97 2.32
N GLY A 183 -19.61 -35.01 2.02
CA GLY A 183 -19.88 -36.42 2.33
C GLY A 183 -19.21 -36.95 3.61
N GLY A 184 -18.44 -36.12 4.33
CA GLY A 184 -17.73 -36.53 5.55
C GLY A 184 -16.31 -37.07 5.32
N ASP A 185 -15.88 -37.16 4.06
CA ASP A 185 -14.50 -37.50 3.72
C ASP A 185 -13.58 -36.30 3.96
N VAL A 186 -12.44 -36.57 4.59
CA VAL A 186 -11.34 -35.61 4.79
C VAL A 186 -10.14 -36.13 4.03
N TRP A 187 -9.58 -35.29 3.16
CA TRP A 187 -8.37 -35.60 2.42
C TRP A 187 -7.22 -34.77 3.00
N TRP A 188 -6.09 -35.43 3.20
CA TRP A 188 -4.84 -34.83 3.65
C TRP A 188 -3.80 -34.94 2.54
N GLY A 189 -3.35 -33.78 2.07
CA GLY A 189 -2.19 -33.68 1.19
C GLY A 189 -1.00 -33.13 1.97
N GLY A 190 0.17 -33.21 1.37
CA GLY A 190 1.36 -32.57 1.92
C GLY A 190 2.37 -32.31 0.82
N SER A 191 2.97 -31.13 0.83
CA SER A 191 4.18 -30.86 0.07
C SER A 191 5.26 -30.29 0.98
N LEU A 192 6.45 -30.84 0.82
CA LEU A 192 7.68 -30.32 1.39
C LEU A 192 8.50 -29.72 0.26
N ARG A 193 8.90 -28.47 0.42
CA ARG A 193 9.81 -27.79 -0.50
C ARG A 193 11.03 -27.32 0.28
N ALA A 194 12.22 -27.63 -0.22
CA ALA A 194 13.46 -27.06 0.25
C ALA A 194 14.11 -26.30 -0.91
N GLU A 195 14.64 -25.12 -0.62
CA GLU A 195 15.36 -24.33 -1.60
C GLU A 195 16.63 -23.79 -0.97
N ARG A 196 17.73 -23.90 -1.70
CA ARG A 196 19.05 -23.43 -1.28
C ARG A 196 19.68 -22.61 -2.40
N TRP A 197 20.10 -21.39 -2.08
CA TRP A 197 20.84 -20.53 -3.01
C TRP A 197 22.32 -20.96 -3.02
N TRP A 198 22.90 -21.04 -4.22
CA TRP A 198 24.31 -21.40 -4.42
C TRP A 198 25.15 -20.17 -4.78
N VAL A 199 24.53 -19.21 -5.46
CA VAL A 199 25.03 -17.85 -5.78
C VAL A 199 23.81 -16.91 -5.88
N GLU A 200 24.02 -15.59 -5.96
CA GLU A 200 22.98 -14.54 -5.97
C GLU A 200 21.80 -14.74 -6.95
N ARG A 201 21.91 -15.67 -7.92
CA ARG A 201 20.89 -15.93 -8.95
C ARG A 201 20.61 -17.40 -9.26
N VAL A 202 21.24 -18.34 -8.54
CA VAL A 202 21.07 -19.78 -8.80
C VAL A 202 20.65 -20.46 -7.51
N ALA A 203 19.47 -21.07 -7.52
CA ALA A 203 18.95 -21.86 -6.43
C ALA A 203 18.71 -23.31 -6.85
N LEU A 204 19.04 -24.24 -5.95
CA LEU A 204 18.59 -25.62 -6.04
C LEU A 204 17.27 -25.72 -5.28
N ARG A 205 16.23 -26.17 -5.97
CA ARG A 205 14.90 -26.41 -5.39
C ARG A 205 14.59 -27.90 -5.45
N VAL A 206 14.26 -28.48 -4.30
CA VAL A 206 13.78 -29.86 -4.18
C VAL A 206 12.37 -29.83 -3.60
N GLY A 207 11.44 -30.55 -4.24
CA GLY A 207 10.06 -30.63 -3.78
C GLY A 207 9.58 -32.08 -3.81
N ILE A 208 8.91 -32.51 -2.74
CA ILE A 208 8.22 -33.79 -2.65
C ILE A 208 6.78 -33.50 -2.24
N GLY A 209 5.80 -34.04 -2.97
CA GLY A 209 4.39 -33.85 -2.64
C GLY A 209 3.53 -35.06 -3.03
N GLY A 210 2.58 -35.37 -2.16
CA GLY A 210 1.51 -36.35 -2.40
C GLY A 210 0.18 -35.66 -2.64
N ARG A 211 -0.63 -36.23 -3.53
CA ARG A 211 -2.05 -35.89 -3.69
C ARG A 211 -2.91 -36.80 -2.84
#